data_AF-A0A1V8SU81-F1
#
_entry.id   AF-A0A1V8SU81-F1
#
_cell.length_a   1.000
_cell.length_b   1.000
_cell.length_c   1.000
_cell.angle_alpha   90.00
_cell.angle_beta   90.00
_cell.angle_gamma   90.00
#
_symmetry.space_group_name_H-M   'P 1'
#
loop_
_entity.id
_entity.type
_entity.pdbx_description
1 polymer ?
#
loop_
_entity_poly.entity_id
_entity_poly.type
_entity_poly.pdbx_seq_one_letter_code
_entity_poly.pdbx_strand_id
1 'polypeptide(L)'
;MGLFDTAEEAATRDWKKPPALLERSGGGVHDSYWRIADCRQSSYESLRMMIREQKLGVIDFGSSRELVCDRMDRFTCGLIQYHRCEIHELQQFVKQRGIAYQKYDDADDLVSKLCEADKKQTFTRMSALPSEIRVLIYEHYCAHFSYEALYAPTQPPLACVSHQVRQDVLPVFYSNAVFGIHGDPYVEGMQNTPVAVNIEIALGGMGYKLHVDEDVSAVLEVAMEERDSDNEDEEDEVDLSQLAQQMIEQEIQSVVASIVERADSKGKLCLGDIYRLD
;
A
#
# COMPACT_ATOMS: atom_id res chain seq x y z
N MET A 1 -30.89 -17.16 4.63
CA MET A 1 -30.01 -18.24 4.10
C MET A 1 -28.66 -17.61 3.84
N GLY A 2 -27.78 -17.65 4.84
CA GLY A 2 -26.39 -17.24 4.70
C GLY A 2 -25.59 -18.43 4.20
N LEU A 3 -25.05 -18.30 3.00
CA LEU A 3 -23.93 -19.11 2.53
C LEU A 3 -22.73 -18.16 2.57
N PHE A 4 -21.82 -18.38 3.50
CA PHE A 4 -20.45 -17.87 3.66
C PHE A 4 -20.22 -17.59 5.15
N ASP A 5 -20.22 -18.67 5.93
CA ASP A 5 -19.65 -18.71 7.27
C ASP A 5 -19.27 -20.17 7.55
N THR A 6 -18.21 -20.64 6.89
CA THR A 6 -17.46 -21.80 7.35
C THR A 6 -16.08 -21.31 7.76
N ALA A 7 -15.83 -21.31 9.07
CA ALA A 7 -14.61 -20.84 9.72
C ALA A 7 -13.32 -21.55 9.26
N GLU A 8 -13.44 -22.58 8.40
CA GLU A 8 -12.33 -23.35 7.86
C GLU A 8 -11.72 -22.75 6.57
N GLU A 9 -12.38 -21.78 5.93
CA GLU A 9 -11.90 -21.15 4.68
C GLU A 9 -11.06 -19.88 4.90
N ALA A 10 -10.82 -19.50 6.16
CA ALA A 10 -9.89 -18.42 6.52
C ALA A 10 -8.41 -18.83 6.43
N ALA A 11 -8.11 -20.13 6.28
CA ALA A 11 -6.75 -20.68 6.32
C ALA A 11 -5.98 -20.66 4.97
N THR A 12 -6.58 -20.17 3.87
CA THR A 12 -5.94 -20.21 2.53
C THR A 12 -5.61 -18.83 1.94
N ARG A 13 -5.84 -17.74 2.67
CA ARG A 13 -5.37 -16.39 2.28
C ARG A 13 -4.14 -15.96 3.06
N ASP A 14 -3.20 -16.88 3.27
CA ASP A 14 -1.80 -16.50 3.34
C ASP A 14 -1.40 -16.00 1.95
N TRP A 15 -1.64 -14.72 1.70
CA TRP A 15 -1.06 -14.01 0.56
C TRP A 15 0.45 -14.01 0.79
N LYS A 16 1.12 -15.10 0.39
CA LYS A 16 2.57 -15.13 0.32
C LYS A 16 3.00 -13.91 -0.46
N LYS A 17 3.95 -13.16 0.11
CA LYS A 17 4.61 -12.02 -0.52
C LYS A 17 4.73 -12.29 -2.02
N PRO A 18 4.09 -11.50 -2.91
CA PRO A 18 4.35 -11.62 -4.34
C PRO A 18 5.88 -11.52 -4.49
N PRO A 19 6.51 -12.45 -5.23
CA PRO A 19 7.96 -12.44 -5.39
C PRO A 19 8.39 -11.04 -5.84
N ALA A 20 9.51 -10.54 -5.32
CA ALA A 20 10.06 -9.25 -5.71
C ALA A 20 10.05 -9.15 -7.24
N LEU A 21 9.15 -8.32 -7.77
CA LEU A 21 8.89 -8.26 -9.20
C LEU A 21 10.12 -7.66 -9.86
N LEU A 22 10.69 -8.43 -10.79
CA LEU A 22 11.83 -8.12 -11.67
C LEU A 22 12.20 -6.63 -11.69
N GLU A 23 13.32 -6.29 -11.06
CA GLU A 23 13.91 -4.96 -11.07
C GLU A 23 14.11 -4.47 -12.51
N ARG A 24 13.45 -3.37 -12.86
CA ARG A 24 13.53 -2.77 -14.20
C ARG A 24 14.50 -1.58 -14.17
N SER A 25 15.48 -1.61 -15.06
CA SER A 25 16.56 -0.62 -15.23
C SER A 25 16.15 0.73 -15.87
N GLY A 26 14.93 1.25 -15.64
CA GLY A 26 14.40 2.36 -16.47
C GLY A 26 13.60 3.47 -15.80
N GLY A 27 13.41 3.44 -14.47
CA GLY A 27 12.87 4.57 -13.73
C GLY A 27 13.45 4.55 -12.33
N GLY A 28 13.48 5.70 -11.65
CA GLY A 28 14.08 5.83 -10.31
C GLY A 28 13.75 4.61 -9.45
N VAL A 29 14.80 3.99 -8.88
CA VAL A 29 14.74 2.71 -8.16
C VAL A 29 13.64 2.71 -7.09
N HIS A 30 13.37 3.89 -6.54
CA HIS A 30 12.41 4.16 -5.49
C HIS A 30 10.95 3.86 -5.87
N ASP A 31 10.49 4.03 -7.12
CA ASP A 31 9.06 3.88 -7.46
C ASP A 31 8.66 2.50 -8.00
N SER A 32 9.56 1.52 -7.87
CA SER A 32 9.35 0.17 -8.38
C SER A 32 8.18 -0.54 -7.70
N TYR A 33 7.91 -0.23 -6.43
CA TYR A 33 6.83 -0.84 -5.64
C TYR A 33 5.41 -0.47 -6.10
N TRP A 34 5.26 0.58 -6.92
CA TRP A 34 3.97 0.93 -7.53
C TRP A 34 3.64 0.13 -8.79
N ARG A 35 4.63 -0.56 -9.38
CA ARG A 35 4.51 -1.09 -10.74
C ARG A 35 3.88 -2.47 -10.71
N ILE A 36 2.73 -2.60 -11.37
CA ILE A 36 2.25 -3.90 -11.82
C ILE A 36 3.23 -4.39 -12.89
N ALA A 37 3.69 -5.63 -12.78
CA ALA A 37 4.58 -6.21 -13.78
C ALA A 37 3.92 -6.16 -15.16
N ASP A 38 4.52 -5.43 -16.10
CA ASP A 38 4.04 -5.44 -17.49
C ASP A 38 4.54 -6.71 -18.18
N CYS A 39 3.66 -7.71 -18.24
CA CYS A 39 3.92 -9.00 -18.85
C CYS A 39 4.33 -8.85 -20.33
N ARG A 40 3.87 -7.80 -21.01
CA ARG A 40 4.13 -7.60 -22.45
C ARG A 40 5.59 -7.27 -22.71
N GLN A 41 6.26 -6.64 -21.75
CA GLN A 41 7.66 -6.25 -21.84
C GLN A 41 8.61 -7.35 -21.35
N SER A 42 8.09 -8.33 -20.61
CA SER A 42 8.88 -9.46 -20.12
C SER A 42 9.20 -10.44 -21.25
N SER A 43 10.40 -11.05 -21.20
CA SER A 43 10.75 -12.11 -22.15
C SER A 43 9.79 -13.30 -21.98
N TYR A 44 9.52 -14.04 -23.06
CA TYR A 44 8.63 -15.20 -22.99
C TYR A 44 9.14 -16.27 -22.01
N GLU A 45 10.45 -16.47 -21.94
CA GLU A 45 11.07 -17.43 -21.01
C GLU A 45 10.94 -16.97 -19.55
N SER A 46 11.12 -15.67 -19.28
CA SER A 46 10.91 -15.09 -17.94
C SER A 46 9.46 -15.29 -17.47
N LEU A 47 8.48 -15.06 -18.35
CA LEU A 47 7.07 -15.28 -18.03
C LEU A 47 6.78 -16.75 -17.70
N ARG A 48 7.36 -17.69 -18.45
CA ARG A 48 7.22 -19.12 -18.18
C ARG A 48 7.83 -19.53 -16.84
N MET A 49 9.02 -19.02 -16.53
CA MET A 49 9.67 -19.26 -15.25
C MET A 49 8.80 -18.77 -14.10
N MET A 50 8.30 -17.53 -14.17
CA MET A 50 7.41 -17.00 -13.15
C MET A 50 6.13 -17.84 -12.99
N ILE A 51 5.51 -18.31 -14.06
CA ILE A 51 4.30 -19.16 -13.97
C ILE A 51 4.61 -20.52 -13.33
N ARG A 52 5.76 -21.12 -13.64
CA ARG A 52 6.20 -22.37 -13.01
C ARG A 52 6.47 -22.18 -11.51
N GLU A 53 7.19 -21.12 -11.15
CA GLU A 53 7.51 -20.77 -9.76
C GLU A 53 6.26 -20.51 -8.93
N GLN A 54 5.33 -19.72 -9.49
CA GLN A 54 4.05 -19.40 -8.86
C GLN A 54 3.02 -20.55 -8.95
N LYS A 55 3.41 -21.68 -9.56
CA LYS A 55 2.54 -22.84 -9.79
C LYS A 55 1.19 -22.39 -10.34
N LEU A 56 1.15 -21.65 -11.46
CA LEU A 56 -0.09 -21.15 -12.08
C LEU A 56 -0.66 -22.09 -13.17
N GLY A 57 -0.13 -23.30 -13.26
CA GLY A 57 -0.60 -24.37 -14.13
C GLY A 57 0.48 -24.84 -15.10
N VAL A 58 0.19 -25.94 -15.81
CA VAL A 58 1.06 -26.42 -16.88
C VAL A 58 0.86 -25.51 -18.09
N ILE A 59 1.97 -24.97 -18.59
CA ILE A 59 2.02 -24.25 -19.86
C ILE A 59 2.88 -25.12 -20.77
N ASP A 60 2.21 -25.76 -21.74
CA ASP A 60 2.91 -26.58 -22.72
C ASP A 60 3.81 -25.73 -23.61
N PHE A 61 4.82 -26.38 -24.19
CA PHE A 61 5.80 -25.72 -25.05
C PHE A 61 5.15 -24.94 -26.22
N GLY A 62 3.96 -25.35 -26.66
CA GLY A 62 3.19 -24.70 -27.73
C GLY A 62 2.18 -23.63 -27.31
N SER A 63 2.06 -23.27 -26.03
CA SER A 63 1.13 -22.21 -25.61
C SER A 63 1.52 -20.85 -26.21
N SER A 64 0.57 -20.12 -26.79
CA SER A 64 0.85 -18.81 -27.36
C SER A 64 1.28 -17.81 -26.28
N ARG A 65 2.10 -16.81 -26.68
CA ARG A 65 2.56 -15.74 -25.77
C ARG A 65 1.38 -14.98 -25.16
N GLU A 66 0.33 -14.76 -25.94
CA GLU A 66 -0.89 -14.07 -25.49
C GLU A 66 -1.56 -14.81 -24.34
N LEU A 67 -1.65 -16.14 -24.41
CA LEU A 67 -2.22 -16.96 -23.32
C LEU A 67 -1.37 -16.88 -22.04
N VAL A 68 -0.05 -16.88 -22.18
CA VAL A 68 0.89 -16.76 -21.06
C VAL A 68 0.77 -15.39 -20.39
N CYS A 69 0.73 -14.31 -21.18
CA CYS A 69 0.52 -12.96 -20.67
C CYS A 69 -0.85 -12.84 -19.99
N ASP A 70 -1.92 -13.35 -20.60
CA ASP A 70 -3.27 -13.31 -20.02
C ASP A 70 -3.32 -14.00 -18.65
N ARG A 71 -2.71 -15.18 -18.53
CA ARG A 71 -2.63 -15.89 -17.22
C ARG A 71 -1.87 -15.09 -16.18
N MET A 72 -0.78 -14.44 -16.56
CA MET A 72 0.01 -13.62 -15.65
C MET A 72 -0.75 -12.36 -15.23
N ASP A 73 -1.34 -11.64 -16.18
CA ASP A 73 -2.15 -10.44 -15.92
C ASP A 73 -3.27 -10.76 -14.93
N ARG A 74 -3.95 -11.90 -15.12
CA ARG A 74 -5.02 -12.34 -14.22
C ARG A 74 -4.48 -12.67 -12.82
N PHE A 75 -3.34 -13.35 -12.72
CA PHE A 75 -2.71 -13.62 -11.44
C PHE A 75 -2.31 -12.34 -10.71
N THR A 76 -1.62 -11.42 -11.39
CA THR A 76 -1.17 -10.14 -10.80
C THR A 76 -2.34 -9.26 -10.40
N CYS A 77 -3.49 -9.37 -11.07
CA CYS A 77 -4.71 -8.66 -10.73
C CYS A 77 -5.59 -9.40 -9.71
N GLY A 78 -5.15 -10.55 -9.17
CA GLY A 78 -5.94 -11.33 -8.21
C GLY A 78 -7.22 -11.94 -8.79
N LEU A 79 -7.30 -12.11 -10.12
CA LEU A 79 -8.45 -12.69 -10.81
C LEU A 79 -8.41 -14.23 -10.79
N ILE A 80 -9.59 -14.84 -10.82
CA ILE A 80 -9.76 -16.30 -10.80
C ILE A 80 -9.15 -16.94 -12.05
N GLN A 81 -8.39 -18.01 -11.85
CA GLN A 81 -7.77 -18.81 -12.90
C GLN A 81 -8.70 -19.93 -13.39
N TYR A 82 -9.63 -19.60 -14.28
CA TYR A 82 -10.68 -20.54 -14.73
C TYR A 82 -10.18 -21.86 -15.32
N HIS A 83 -8.98 -21.89 -15.90
CA HIS A 83 -8.39 -23.14 -16.42
C HIS A 83 -8.12 -24.20 -15.33
N ARG A 84 -8.29 -23.84 -14.06
CA ARG A 84 -8.15 -24.72 -12.90
C ARG A 84 -9.47 -25.16 -12.31
N CYS A 85 -10.55 -24.53 -12.74
CA CYS A 85 -11.87 -24.78 -12.21
C CYS A 85 -12.48 -25.99 -12.91
N GLU A 86 -13.25 -26.77 -12.17
CA GLU A 86 -14.05 -27.84 -12.74
C GLU A 86 -15.23 -27.26 -13.53
N ILE A 87 -15.75 -28.05 -14.48
CA ILE A 87 -16.84 -27.58 -15.36
C ILE A 87 -18.07 -27.08 -14.59
N HIS A 88 -18.37 -27.68 -13.43
CA HIS A 88 -19.52 -27.28 -12.61
C HIS A 88 -19.30 -25.91 -11.94
N GLU A 89 -18.07 -25.61 -11.50
CA GLU A 89 -17.68 -24.30 -10.97
C GLU A 89 -17.75 -23.22 -12.06
N LEU A 90 -17.25 -23.55 -13.26
CA LEU A 90 -17.33 -22.66 -14.43
C LEU A 90 -18.77 -22.28 -14.74
N GLN A 91 -19.68 -23.26 -14.76
CA GLN A 91 -21.12 -23.02 -14.95
C GLN A 91 -21.71 -22.13 -13.85
N GLN A 92 -21.28 -22.30 -12.60
CA GLN A 92 -21.70 -21.44 -11.50
C GLN A 92 -21.23 -19.99 -11.69
N PHE A 93 -19.96 -19.78 -12.06
CA PHE A 93 -19.44 -18.43 -12.32
C PHE A 93 -20.14 -17.76 -13.51
N VAL A 94 -20.44 -18.51 -14.57
CA VAL A 94 -21.22 -18.02 -15.72
C VAL A 94 -22.60 -17.55 -15.27
N LYS A 95 -23.28 -18.34 -14.43
CA LYS A 95 -24.58 -17.97 -13.87
C LYS A 95 -24.51 -16.73 -12.98
N GLN A 96 -23.50 -16.63 -12.12
CA GLN A 96 -23.30 -15.47 -11.23
C GLN A 96 -23.06 -14.18 -12.00
N ARG A 97 -22.37 -14.25 -13.14
CA ARG A 97 -22.14 -13.11 -14.03
C ARG A 97 -23.30 -12.78 -14.97
N GLY A 98 -24.37 -13.58 -14.96
CA GLY A 98 -25.49 -13.40 -15.88
C GLY A 98 -25.12 -13.63 -17.35
N ILE A 99 -24.10 -14.45 -17.62
CA ILE A 99 -23.66 -14.77 -18.99
C ILE A 99 -24.55 -15.88 -19.53
N ALA A 100 -25.08 -15.69 -20.74
CA ALA A 100 -25.82 -16.74 -21.43
C ALA A 100 -24.87 -17.88 -21.85
N TYR A 101 -25.23 -19.12 -21.53
CA TYR A 101 -24.46 -20.30 -21.91
C TYR A 101 -25.35 -21.46 -22.33
N GLN A 102 -24.81 -22.36 -23.15
CA GLN A 102 -25.51 -23.55 -23.61
C GLN A 102 -25.13 -24.75 -22.75
N LYS A 103 -26.05 -25.71 -22.62
CA LYS A 103 -25.83 -26.94 -21.82
C LYS A 103 -24.61 -27.76 -22.31
N TYR A 104 -24.23 -27.60 -23.58
CA TYR A 104 -23.15 -28.33 -24.24
C TYR A 104 -21.90 -27.48 -24.50
N ASP A 105 -21.82 -26.28 -23.91
CA ASP A 105 -20.56 -25.53 -23.93
C ASP A 105 -19.48 -26.38 -23.24
N ASP A 106 -18.34 -26.54 -23.91
CA ASP A 106 -17.20 -27.22 -23.31
C ASP A 106 -16.49 -26.30 -22.29
N ALA A 107 -15.51 -26.86 -21.57
CA ALA A 107 -14.81 -26.11 -20.54
C ALA A 107 -14.05 -24.90 -21.12
N ASP A 108 -13.47 -25.02 -22.32
CA ASP A 108 -12.69 -23.95 -22.96
C ASP A 108 -13.60 -22.80 -23.42
N ASP A 109 -14.79 -23.11 -23.93
CA ASP A 109 -15.83 -22.15 -24.27
C ASP A 109 -16.30 -21.37 -23.04
N LEU A 110 -16.54 -22.06 -21.91
CA LEU A 110 -16.94 -21.41 -20.65
C LEU A 110 -15.82 -20.52 -20.12
N VAL A 111 -14.57 -20.99 -20.12
CA VAL A 111 -13.38 -20.21 -19.72
C VAL A 111 -13.27 -18.95 -20.59
N SER A 112 -13.38 -19.09 -21.91
CA SER A 112 -13.28 -17.98 -22.86
C SER A 112 -14.35 -16.91 -22.60
N LYS A 113 -15.62 -17.33 -22.44
CA LYS A 113 -16.74 -16.42 -22.12
C LYS A 113 -16.53 -15.69 -20.80
N LEU A 114 -16.05 -16.38 -19.77
CA LEU A 114 -15.80 -15.78 -18.46
C LEU A 114 -14.63 -14.78 -18.52
N CYS A 115 -13.53 -15.13 -19.20
CA CYS A 115 -12.41 -14.22 -19.42
C CYS A 115 -12.83 -12.98 -20.19
N GLU A 116 -13.65 -13.13 -21.22
CA GLU A 116 -14.16 -12.01 -22.02
C GLU A 116 -15.09 -11.12 -21.19
N ALA A 117 -15.96 -11.71 -20.36
CA ALA A 117 -16.82 -10.97 -19.46
C ALA A 117 -16.03 -10.15 -18.43
N ASP A 118 -14.99 -10.74 -17.81
CA ASP A 118 -14.11 -10.02 -16.89
C ASP A 118 -13.40 -8.85 -17.59
N LYS A 119 -12.95 -9.04 -18.84
CA LYS A 119 -12.30 -7.97 -19.64
C LYS A 119 -13.26 -6.84 -20.04
N LYS A 120 -14.53 -7.18 -20.28
CA LYS A 120 -15.58 -6.22 -20.67
C LYS A 120 -16.21 -5.54 -19.47
N GLN A 121 -15.99 -6.02 -18.26
CA GLN A 121 -16.56 -5.42 -17.06
C GLN A 121 -15.99 -4.02 -16.90
N THR A 122 -16.82 -3.03 -17.15
CA THR A 122 -16.48 -1.63 -16.92
C THR A 122 -16.99 -1.22 -15.54
N PHE A 123 -16.10 -0.65 -14.75
CA PHE A 123 -16.50 -0.03 -13.50
C PHE A 123 -17.02 1.37 -13.83
N THR A 124 -18.33 1.61 -13.70
CA THR A 124 -18.97 2.82 -14.25
C THR A 124 -18.25 4.08 -13.79
N ARG A 125 -18.00 4.23 -12.47
CA ARG A 125 -17.10 5.22 -11.85
C ARG A 125 -16.74 4.80 -10.43
N MET A 126 -15.46 4.87 -10.04
CA MET A 126 -15.01 4.69 -8.65
C MET A 126 -15.78 5.59 -7.68
N SER A 127 -16.08 6.82 -8.09
CA SER A 127 -16.85 7.79 -7.31
C SER A 127 -18.34 7.48 -7.16
N ALA A 128 -18.89 6.53 -7.93
CA ALA A 128 -20.27 6.10 -7.76
C ALA A 128 -20.45 5.11 -6.59
N LEU A 129 -19.34 4.56 -6.07
CA LEU A 129 -19.37 3.75 -4.85
C LEU A 129 -19.59 4.61 -3.62
N PRO A 130 -20.30 4.11 -2.59
CA PRO A 130 -20.30 4.70 -1.25
C PRO A 130 -18.87 4.87 -0.72
N SER A 131 -18.65 5.89 0.09
CA SER A 131 -17.34 6.23 0.69
C SER A 131 -16.71 5.04 1.41
N GLU A 132 -17.52 4.29 2.14
CA GLU A 132 -17.10 3.16 2.96
C GLU A 132 -16.50 2.07 2.08
N ILE A 133 -17.13 1.78 0.94
CA ILE A 133 -16.64 0.79 -0.03
C ILE A 133 -15.36 1.28 -0.71
N ARG A 134 -15.25 2.58 -1.02
CA ARG A 134 -14.01 3.13 -1.59
C ARG A 134 -12.84 3.01 -0.61
N VAL A 135 -13.06 3.36 0.65
CA VAL A 135 -12.04 3.23 1.72
C VAL A 135 -11.61 1.78 1.87
N LEU A 136 -12.54 0.82 1.93
CA LEU A 136 -12.20 -0.62 1.98
C LEU A 136 -11.33 -1.06 0.80
N ILE A 137 -11.59 -0.56 -0.41
CA ILE A 137 -10.76 -0.85 -1.59
C ILE A 137 -9.36 -0.25 -1.42
N TYR A 138 -9.25 0.99 -0.93
CA TYR A 138 -7.97 1.63 -0.69
C TYR A 138 -7.19 0.96 0.43
N GLU A 139 -7.84 0.52 1.51
CA GLU A 139 -7.22 -0.21 2.62
C GLU A 139 -6.67 -1.54 2.13
N HIS A 140 -7.48 -2.28 1.37
CA HIS A 140 -7.03 -3.54 0.79
C HIS A 140 -5.82 -3.36 -0.13
N TYR A 141 -5.82 -2.28 -0.94
CA TYR A 141 -4.68 -1.93 -1.79
C TYR A 141 -3.45 -1.54 -0.96
N CYS A 142 -3.62 -0.71 0.08
CA CYS A 142 -2.52 -0.18 0.88
C CYS A 142 -1.98 -1.15 1.92
N ALA A 143 -2.72 -2.20 2.27
CA ALA A 143 -2.29 -3.25 3.20
C ALA A 143 -1.00 -3.95 2.76
N HIS A 144 -0.65 -3.90 1.46
CA HIS A 144 0.62 -4.44 1.00
C HIS A 144 1.84 -3.63 1.44
N PHE A 145 1.68 -2.34 1.76
CA PHE A 145 2.78 -1.45 2.15
C PHE A 145 3.16 -1.55 3.63
N SER A 146 2.45 -2.37 4.41
CA SER A 146 2.78 -2.61 5.82
C SER A 146 3.86 -3.68 6.01
N TYR A 147 4.16 -4.49 4.99
CA TYR A 147 5.08 -5.64 5.12
C TYR A 147 6.55 -5.26 4.97
N GLU A 148 6.85 -4.16 4.27
CA GLU A 148 8.22 -3.74 3.96
C GLU A 148 8.32 -2.23 4.01
N ALA A 149 9.37 -1.73 4.67
CA ALA A 149 9.59 -0.31 4.83
C ALA A 149 9.91 0.33 3.47
N LEU A 150 9.07 1.26 3.03
CA LEU A 150 9.25 1.97 1.77
C LEU A 150 10.41 2.96 1.89
N TYR A 151 11.32 2.92 0.92
CA TYR A 151 12.43 3.87 0.82
C TYR A 151 12.07 5.01 -0.13
N ALA A 152 12.16 6.25 0.35
CA ALA A 152 11.86 7.47 -0.40
C ALA A 152 10.51 7.37 -1.16
N PRO A 153 9.40 7.10 -0.44
CA PRO A 153 8.12 6.84 -1.09
C PRO A 153 7.61 8.07 -1.84
N THR A 154 7.29 7.91 -3.12
CA THR A 154 6.47 8.88 -3.84
C THR A 154 4.98 8.69 -3.54
N GLN A 155 4.20 9.72 -3.82
CA GLN A 155 2.76 9.65 -3.70
C GLN A 155 2.16 8.51 -4.55
N PRO A 156 1.18 7.72 -4.02
CA PRO A 156 0.50 6.69 -4.79
C PRO A 156 -0.02 7.21 -6.13
N PRO A 157 0.23 6.52 -7.27
CA PRO A 157 -0.32 6.91 -8.57
C PRO A 157 -1.86 7.03 -8.54
N LEU A 158 -2.52 6.24 -7.70
CA LEU A 158 -3.97 6.31 -7.48
C LEU A 158 -4.41 7.70 -7.00
N ALA A 159 -3.60 8.36 -6.16
CA ALA A 159 -3.86 9.69 -5.64
C ALA A 159 -3.69 10.80 -6.69
N CYS A 160 -3.15 10.48 -7.86
CA CYS A 160 -2.99 11.42 -8.98
C CYS A 160 -4.17 11.40 -9.96
N VAL A 161 -5.12 10.46 -9.81
CA VAL A 161 -6.23 10.28 -10.76
C VAL A 161 -7.27 11.42 -10.65
N SER A 162 -7.59 11.87 -9.43
CA SER A 162 -8.51 12.98 -9.19
C SER A 162 -8.37 13.52 -7.76
N HIS A 163 -8.87 14.73 -7.50
CA HIS A 163 -8.86 15.33 -6.15
C HIS A 163 -9.64 14.50 -5.13
N GLN A 164 -10.80 13.94 -5.49
CA GLN A 164 -11.57 13.09 -4.58
C GLN A 164 -10.81 11.82 -4.21
N VAL A 165 -10.27 11.11 -5.22
CA VAL A 165 -9.48 9.89 -4.95
C VAL A 165 -8.25 10.21 -4.11
N ARG A 166 -7.60 11.36 -4.34
CA ARG A 166 -6.49 11.84 -3.52
C ARG A 166 -6.87 11.99 -2.05
N GLN A 167 -7.99 12.64 -1.77
CA GLN A 167 -8.48 12.87 -0.40
C GLN A 167 -8.83 11.55 0.29
N ASP A 168 -9.38 10.59 -0.44
CA ASP A 168 -9.76 9.30 0.14
C ASP A 168 -8.53 8.39 0.36
N VAL A 169 -7.59 8.33 -0.59
CA VAL A 169 -6.50 7.32 -0.58
C VAL A 169 -5.30 7.73 0.27
N LEU A 170 -4.96 9.02 0.34
CA LEU A 170 -3.74 9.45 1.05
C LEU A 170 -3.79 9.12 2.55
N PRO A 171 -4.88 9.38 3.30
CA PRO A 171 -4.96 9.01 4.71
C PRO A 171 -4.77 7.51 4.90
N VAL A 172 -5.41 6.70 4.05
CA VAL A 172 -5.31 5.24 4.09
C VAL A 172 -3.89 4.76 3.81
N PHE A 173 -3.22 5.36 2.81
CA PHE A 173 -1.83 5.02 2.49
C PHE A 173 -0.88 5.33 3.65
N TYR A 174 -0.90 6.56 4.17
CA TYR A 174 0.00 6.96 5.25
C TYR A 174 -0.30 6.27 6.58
N SER A 175 -1.52 5.76 6.78
CA SER A 175 -1.88 4.98 7.97
C SER A 175 -1.39 3.53 7.90
N ASN A 176 -1.23 2.96 6.70
CA ASN A 176 -0.88 1.54 6.51
C ASN A 176 0.57 1.32 6.08
N ALA A 177 1.21 2.30 5.44
CA ALA A 177 2.57 2.16 4.94
C ALA A 177 3.60 2.31 6.08
N VAL A 178 4.64 1.48 6.04
CA VAL A 178 5.82 1.62 6.88
C VAL A 178 6.89 2.36 6.07
N PHE A 179 7.51 3.38 6.66
CA PHE A 179 8.53 4.18 5.97
C PHE A 179 9.91 3.93 6.56
N GLY A 180 10.84 3.55 5.70
CA GLY A 180 12.22 3.30 6.09
C GLY A 180 13.00 4.60 6.07
N ILE A 181 13.49 5.01 7.23
CA ILE A 181 14.40 6.14 7.32
C ILE A 181 15.80 5.63 6.99
N HIS A 182 16.37 6.12 5.91
CA HIS A 182 17.74 5.79 5.53
C HIS A 182 18.57 7.05 5.77
N GLY A 183 19.45 7.01 6.76
CA GLY A 183 20.52 7.98 6.85
C GLY A 183 21.42 7.80 5.64
N ASP A 184 21.75 8.88 4.96
CA ASP A 184 22.78 8.85 3.92
C ASP A 184 24.04 8.25 4.55
N PRO A 185 24.58 7.12 4.06
CA PRO A 185 25.79 6.56 4.63
C PRO A 185 26.89 7.60 4.49
N TYR A 186 27.26 8.19 5.62
CA TYR A 186 28.12 9.35 5.68
C TYR A 186 29.45 9.07 4.97
N VAL A 187 29.91 10.13 4.29
CA VAL A 187 31.25 10.38 3.77
C VAL A 187 32.32 9.75 4.69
N GLU A 188 33.21 8.92 4.11
CA GLU A 188 34.31 8.25 4.82
C GLU A 188 35.07 9.24 5.73
N GLY A 189 34.98 9.04 7.06
CA GLY A 189 35.86 9.77 8.01
C GLY A 189 35.32 10.05 9.42
N MET A 190 34.01 9.94 9.68
CA MET A 190 33.45 10.16 11.03
C MET A 190 33.15 8.84 11.74
N GLN A 191 33.82 8.63 12.88
CA GLN A 191 33.59 7.51 13.79
C GLN A 191 32.21 7.66 14.46
N ASN A 192 31.36 6.63 14.34
CA ASN A 192 30.15 6.34 15.13
C ASN A 192 29.48 7.54 15.81
N THR A 193 28.97 8.49 15.02
CA THR A 193 27.98 9.44 15.53
C THR A 193 26.59 8.84 15.35
N PRO A 194 25.69 8.94 16.36
CA PRO A 194 24.32 8.48 16.25
C PRO A 194 23.70 9.04 14.97
N VAL A 195 22.95 8.21 14.24
CA VAL A 195 22.29 8.60 12.99
C VAL A 195 21.20 9.60 13.35
N ALA A 196 21.56 10.88 13.40
CA ALA A 196 20.62 11.96 13.56
C ALA A 196 19.72 11.98 12.33
N VAL A 197 18.51 11.45 12.49
CA VAL A 197 17.50 11.51 11.46
C VAL A 197 16.86 12.90 11.51
N ASN A 198 17.19 13.78 10.58
CA ASN A 198 16.46 15.04 10.49
C ASN A 198 15.11 14.79 9.79
N ILE A 199 14.03 14.64 10.56
CA ILE A 199 12.67 14.67 10.03
C ILE A 199 12.17 16.11 10.05
N GLU A 200 12.22 16.78 8.90
CA GLU A 200 11.68 18.13 8.74
C GLU A 200 10.19 18.07 8.40
N ILE A 201 9.33 18.40 9.37
CA ILE A 201 7.88 18.41 9.18
C ILE A 201 7.42 19.86 8.96
N ALA A 202 7.35 20.34 7.72
CA ALA A 202 6.85 21.69 7.47
C ALA A 202 5.33 21.79 7.73
N LEU A 203 4.94 22.13 8.95
CA LEU A 203 3.57 22.49 9.33
C LEU A 203 3.53 23.98 9.65
N GLY A 204 2.81 24.77 8.83
CA GLY A 204 2.55 26.19 9.11
C GLY A 204 3.78 27.12 9.06
N GLY A 205 4.88 26.70 8.43
CA GLY A 205 6.13 27.49 8.39
C GLY A 205 7.06 27.27 9.59
N MET A 206 6.77 26.28 10.46
CA MET A 206 7.71 25.82 11.48
C MET A 206 8.47 24.58 11.00
N GLY A 207 9.78 24.55 11.26
CA GLY A 207 10.64 23.39 11.05
C GLY A 207 10.81 22.60 12.34
N TYR A 208 10.58 21.30 12.28
CA TYR A 208 10.83 20.38 13.40
C TYR A 208 12.04 19.53 13.06
N LYS A 209 12.85 19.16 14.05
CA LYS A 209 13.91 18.17 13.91
C LYS A 209 13.69 17.07 14.94
N LEU A 210 13.72 15.82 14.53
CA LEU A 210 13.52 14.68 15.41
C LEU A 210 14.81 13.87 15.58
N HIS A 211 15.59 14.12 16.61
CA HIS A 211 16.77 13.32 16.90
C HIS A 211 16.36 11.96 17.49
N VAL A 212 16.67 10.87 16.78
CA VAL A 212 16.46 9.50 17.29
C VAL A 212 17.82 8.91 17.66
N ASP A 213 18.03 8.62 18.95
CA ASP A 213 19.26 8.00 19.46
C ASP A 213 19.18 6.45 19.39
N GLU A 214 20.33 5.77 19.54
CA GLU A 214 20.45 4.30 19.51
C GLU A 214 19.57 3.59 20.55
N ASP A 215 19.21 4.30 21.63
CA ASP A 215 18.32 3.82 22.70
C ASP A 215 16.82 4.04 22.41
N VAL A 216 16.43 4.40 21.18
CA VAL A 216 15.03 4.70 20.77
C VAL A 216 14.45 5.91 21.52
N SER A 217 15.31 6.77 22.11
CA SER A 217 14.87 8.06 22.60
C SER A 217 14.77 9.04 21.44
N ALA A 218 13.57 9.53 21.18
CA ALA A 218 13.33 10.58 20.19
C ALA A 218 13.24 11.95 20.89
N VAL A 219 14.16 12.86 20.59
CA VAL A 219 14.16 14.25 21.05
C VAL A 219 13.68 15.13 19.91
N LEU A 220 12.54 15.79 20.08
CA LEU A 220 12.03 16.77 19.13
C LEU A 220 12.60 18.14 19.45
N GLU A 221 13.38 18.71 18.55
CA GLU A 221 13.81 20.11 18.59
C GLU A 221 12.92 20.93 17.64
N VAL A 222 12.23 21.92 18.18
CA VAL A 222 11.42 22.87 17.39
C VAL A 222 12.29 24.09 17.11
N ALA A 223 12.60 24.34 15.84
CA ALA A 223 13.33 25.55 15.44
C ALA A 223 12.32 26.52 14.82
N MET A 224 12.06 27.63 15.52
CA MET A 224 11.35 28.76 14.94
C MET A 224 12.34 29.56 14.08
N GLU A 225 12.06 29.68 12.79
CA GLU A 225 12.83 30.56 11.92
C GLU A 225 12.47 32.00 12.31
N GLU A 226 13.37 32.66 13.05
CA GLU A 226 13.24 34.07 13.40
C GLU A 226 13.19 34.87 12.10
N ARG A 227 11.99 35.33 11.72
CA ARG A 227 11.86 36.31 10.65
C ARG A 227 12.32 37.62 11.22
N ASP A 228 13.40 38.17 10.67
CA ASP A 228 13.86 39.55 10.88
C ASP A 228 12.70 40.50 10.53
N SER A 229 11.88 40.81 11.53
CA SER A 229 10.80 41.78 11.47
C SER A 229 11.29 42.99 12.22
N ASP A 230 11.84 43.97 11.49
CA ASP A 230 12.37 45.25 11.98
C ASP A 230 11.29 46.19 12.60
N ASN A 231 10.22 45.67 13.20
CA ASN A 231 9.17 46.45 13.83
C ASN A 231 9.33 46.40 15.36
N GLU A 232 9.96 47.45 15.92
CA GLU A 232 10.25 47.67 17.34
C GLU A 232 9.01 48.01 18.21
N ASP A 233 7.84 47.41 17.97
CA ASP A 233 6.66 47.58 18.83
C ASP A 233 6.46 46.32 19.70
N GLU A 234 7.46 45.99 20.53
CA GLU A 234 7.47 44.88 21.49
C GLU A 234 6.90 45.29 22.85
N GLU A 235 5.58 45.21 23.06
CA GLU A 235 5.03 44.94 24.40
C GLU A 235 3.74 44.11 24.21
N ASP A 236 3.76 42.84 24.65
CA ASP A 236 2.64 41.86 24.76
C ASP A 236 2.57 40.66 23.77
N GLU A 237 3.52 40.47 22.83
CA GLU A 237 3.53 39.29 21.93
C GLU A 237 4.19 38.03 22.56
N VAL A 238 4.08 37.88 23.89
CA VAL A 238 4.64 36.73 24.63
C VAL A 238 3.51 35.99 25.35
N ASP A 239 2.89 35.04 24.64
CA ASP A 239 2.27 33.85 25.26
C ASP A 239 1.80 32.83 24.21
N LEU A 240 1.41 33.28 23.02
CA LEU A 240 0.82 32.40 22.00
C LEU A 240 1.82 31.41 21.39
N SER A 241 3.07 31.83 21.19
CA SER A 241 4.14 30.96 20.68
C SER A 241 4.51 29.88 21.70
N GLN A 242 4.66 30.23 22.98
CA GLN A 242 4.94 29.27 24.05
C GLN A 242 3.76 28.30 24.26
N LEU A 243 2.53 28.80 24.19
CA LEU A 243 1.33 27.97 24.27
C LEU A 243 1.24 26.99 23.09
N ALA A 244 1.50 27.46 21.86
CA ALA A 244 1.51 26.60 20.68
C ALA A 244 2.61 25.53 20.79
N GLN A 245 3.81 25.91 21.23
CA GLN A 245 4.90 24.97 21.47
C GLN A 245 4.53 23.92 22.51
N GLN A 246 3.95 24.31 23.65
CA GLN A 246 3.49 23.36 24.67
C GLN A 246 2.42 22.41 24.15
N MET A 247 1.46 22.91 23.36
CA MET A 247 0.42 22.06 22.77
C MET A 247 1.01 21.03 21.79
N ILE A 248 1.96 21.45 20.96
CA ILE A 248 2.62 20.55 20.00
C ILE A 248 3.50 19.53 20.73
N GLU A 249 4.26 19.96 21.74
CA GLU A 249 5.04 19.05 22.59
C GLU A 249 4.16 18.02 23.29
N GLN A 250 3.01 18.43 23.83
CA GLN A 250 2.06 17.52 24.46
C GLN A 250 1.49 16.49 23.47
N GLU A 251 1.08 16.92 22.27
CA GLU A 251 0.58 16.00 21.24
C GLU A 251 1.66 15.04 20.76
N ILE A 252 2.89 15.52 20.54
CA ILE A 252 3.99 14.66 20.10
C ILE A 252 4.40 13.69 21.20
N GLN A 253 4.49 14.12 22.46
CA GLN A 253 4.73 13.22 23.60
C GLN A 253 3.63 12.16 23.72
N SER A 254 2.37 12.54 23.50
CA SER A 254 1.21 11.66 23.50
C SER A 254 1.26 10.61 22.37
N VAL A 255 1.81 10.98 21.20
CA VAL A 255 2.05 10.04 20.09
C VAL A 255 3.26 9.14 20.37
N VAL A 256 4.38 9.70 20.84
CA VAL A 256 5.60 8.95 21.16
C VAL A 256 5.34 7.94 22.28
N ALA A 257 4.64 8.33 23.35
CA ALA A 257 4.26 7.43 24.43
C ALA A 257 3.38 6.27 23.92
N SER A 258 2.44 6.56 23.03
CA SER A 258 1.61 5.54 22.37
C SER A 258 2.42 4.58 21.49
N ILE A 259 3.43 5.09 20.77
CA ILE A 259 4.33 4.27 19.95
C ILE A 259 5.22 3.38 20.84
N VAL A 260 5.76 3.92 21.92
CA VAL A 260 6.58 3.18 22.89
C VAL A 260 5.77 2.07 23.57
N GLU A 261 4.55 2.37 24.03
CA GLU A 261 3.65 1.34 24.58
C GLU A 261 3.34 0.24 23.56
N ARG A 262 3.18 0.58 22.28
CA ARG A 262 2.96 -0.40 21.20
C ARG A 262 4.20 -1.27 20.94
N ALA A 263 5.40 -0.71 21.05
CA ALA A 263 6.64 -1.46 20.91
C ALA A 263 6.76 -2.52 22.04
N ASP A 264 6.48 -2.13 23.28
CA ASP A 264 6.47 -3.03 24.44
C ASP A 264 5.33 -4.07 24.35
N SER A 265 4.22 -3.69 23.74
CA SER A 265 3.05 -4.55 23.51
C SER A 265 3.19 -5.49 22.31
N LYS A 266 4.32 -5.46 21.58
CA LYS A 266 4.54 -6.19 20.31
C LYS A 266 3.45 -5.91 19.27
N GLY A 267 2.99 -4.66 19.18
CA GLY A 267 1.98 -4.22 18.22
C GLY A 267 0.53 -4.65 18.54
N LYS A 268 0.24 -5.08 19.77
CA LYS A 268 -1.15 -5.28 20.22
C LYS A 268 -1.77 -3.94 20.62
N LEU A 269 -3.05 -3.76 20.28
CA LEU A 269 -3.85 -2.61 20.72
C LEU A 269 -3.85 -2.53 22.25
N CYS A 270 -3.48 -1.37 22.80
CA CYS A 270 -3.51 -1.11 24.23
C CYS A 270 -4.82 -0.40 24.61
N LEU A 271 -5.17 -0.39 25.90
CA LEU A 271 -6.41 0.22 26.39
C LEU A 271 -6.52 1.71 26.02
N GLY A 272 -5.38 2.40 25.84
CA GLY A 272 -5.34 3.81 25.41
C GLY A 272 -5.83 4.04 23.97
N ASP A 273 -5.75 3.03 23.10
CA ASP A 273 -6.23 3.14 21.71
C ASP A 273 -7.77 3.15 21.62
N ILE A 274 -8.45 2.60 22.62
CA ILE A 274 -9.92 2.48 22.65
C ILE A 274 -10.59 3.83 22.95
N TYR A 275 -9.92 4.73 23.69
CA TYR A 275 -10.48 6.01 24.12
C TYR A 275 -10.23 7.18 23.16
N ARG A 276 -9.54 6.97 22.03
CA ARG A 276 -9.29 7.99 20.99
C ARG A 276 -10.26 7.91 19.79
N LEU A 277 -11.28 7.04 19.85
CA LEU A 277 -12.24 6.81 18.77
C LEU A 277 -13.58 7.54 18.90
N ASP A 278 -13.73 8.43 19.90
CA ASP A 278 -14.90 9.30 20.08
C ASP A 278 -14.62 10.75 19.70
#